data_AF-A0A535XTJ7-F1
#
_entry.id   AF-A0A535XTJ7-F1
#
_cell.length_a   1.000
_cell.length_b   1.000
_cell.length_c   1.000
_cell.angle_alpha   90.00
_cell.angle_beta   90.00
_cell.angle_gamma   90.00
#
_symmetry.space_group_name_H-M   'P 1'
#
loop_
_entity.id
_entity.type
_entity.pdbx_description
1 polymer ?
#
loop_
_entity_poly.entity_id
_entity_poly.type
_entity_poly.pdbx_seq_one_letter_code
_entity_poly.pdbx_strand_id
1 'polypeptide(L)'
;MRPALAEASIEELFLQSGALREGHFLLKSGRHSGRYLEKFLVLQYPSLTSEICRRMAAELSPYGPTLVVGPTTGGMLLSFEVARQLSGLHGREVRAIFAEPVTAGDGSPAGRALRRGWPLAGDEPPAPSRSQLV
;
A
#
# COMPACT_ATOMS: atom_id res chain seq x y z
N MET A 1 -27.92 -9.18 5.77
CA MET A 1 -27.56 -7.81 5.33
C MET A 1 -26.04 -7.70 5.37
N ARG A 2 -25.36 -7.22 4.33
CA ARG A 2 -23.90 -7.01 4.38
C ARG A 2 -23.64 -5.76 5.23
N PRO A 3 -22.68 -5.78 6.19
CA PRO A 3 -22.36 -4.59 6.97
C PRO A 3 -21.84 -3.48 6.05
N ALA A 4 -22.07 -2.22 6.45
CA ALA A 4 -21.43 -1.09 5.80
C ALA A 4 -19.91 -1.23 5.88
N LEU A 5 -19.17 -0.77 4.87
CA LEU A 5 -17.71 -0.96 4.78
C LEU A 5 -16.97 -0.48 6.03
N ALA A 6 -17.40 0.63 6.63
CA ALA A 6 -16.81 1.20 7.83
C ALA A 6 -16.95 0.31 9.07
N GLU A 7 -18.03 -0.46 9.16
CA GLU A 7 -18.36 -1.31 10.30
C GLU A 7 -17.83 -2.75 10.15
N ALA A 8 -17.50 -3.16 8.92
CA ALA A 8 -16.95 -4.49 8.67
C ALA A 8 -15.58 -4.67 9.33
N SER A 9 -15.27 -5.84 9.85
CA SER A 9 -13.91 -6.19 10.25
C SER A 9 -12.97 -6.29 9.02
N ILE A 10 -11.66 -6.19 9.24
CA ILE A 10 -10.67 -6.38 8.16
C ILE A 10 -10.81 -7.78 7.52
N GLU A 11 -11.08 -8.81 8.33
CA GLU A 11 -11.30 -10.16 7.84
C GLU A 11 -12.53 -10.23 6.92
N GLU A 12 -13.63 -9.57 7.28
CA GLU A 12 -14.82 -9.48 6.44
C GLU A 12 -14.55 -8.76 5.13
N LEU A 13 -13.74 -7.70 5.10
CA LEU A 13 -13.35 -7.02 3.85
C LEU A 13 -12.58 -7.97 2.91
N PHE A 14 -11.71 -8.82 3.47
CA PHE A 14 -11.00 -9.83 2.69
C PHE A 14 -11.88 -10.99 2.24
N LEU A 15 -12.86 -11.43 3.06
CA LEU A 15 -13.86 -12.41 2.66
C LEU A 15 -14.75 -11.87 1.53
N GLN A 16 -15.18 -10.62 1.64
CA GLN A 16 -16.04 -9.97 0.65
C GLN A 16 -15.38 -9.78 -0.72
N SER A 17 -14.05 -9.65 -0.77
CA SER A 17 -13.27 -9.61 -2.02
C SER A 17 -12.91 -10.99 -2.57
N GLY A 18 -13.22 -12.06 -1.83
CA GLY A 18 -12.71 -13.41 -2.13
C GLY A 18 -11.20 -13.57 -1.91
N ALA A 19 -10.54 -12.58 -1.31
CA ALA A 19 -9.11 -12.60 -1.04
C ALA A 19 -8.75 -13.61 0.05
N LEU A 20 -9.59 -13.76 1.08
CA LEU A 20 -9.39 -14.78 2.11
C LEU A 20 -10.01 -16.11 1.65
N ARG A 21 -9.16 -17.12 1.45
CA ARG A 21 -9.55 -18.46 0.99
C ARG A 21 -9.34 -19.48 2.10
N GLU A 22 -10.26 -20.43 2.21
CA GLU A 22 -10.19 -21.56 3.15
C GLU A 22 -9.90 -22.86 2.40
N GLY A 23 -9.15 -23.78 3.02
CA GLY A 23 -8.70 -25.02 2.40
C GLY A 23 -7.41 -25.56 3.04
N HIS A 24 -6.57 -26.25 2.27
CA HIS A 24 -5.25 -26.69 2.72
C HIS A 24 -4.18 -26.14 1.79
N PHE A 25 -3.36 -25.22 2.28
CA PHE A 25 -2.37 -24.51 1.48
C PHE A 25 -0.95 -24.80 1.99
N LEU A 26 -0.05 -25.15 1.08
CA LEU A 26 1.39 -25.14 1.33
C LEU A 26 1.92 -23.73 1.04
N LEU A 27 2.34 -23.02 2.08
CA LEU A 27 2.84 -21.65 1.97
C LEU A 27 4.28 -21.63 1.46
N LYS A 28 4.73 -20.48 0.92
CA LYS A 28 6.14 -20.29 0.50
C LYS A 28 7.17 -20.53 1.61
N SER A 29 6.74 -20.49 2.88
CA SER A 29 7.60 -20.84 4.03
C SER A 29 7.76 -22.35 4.25
N GLY A 30 7.10 -23.20 3.47
CA GLY A 30 7.02 -24.66 3.69
C GLY A 30 5.97 -25.07 4.73
N ARG A 31 5.34 -24.12 5.43
CA ARG A 31 4.28 -24.40 6.41
C ARG A 31 2.94 -24.64 5.74
N HIS A 32 2.14 -25.52 6.35
CA HIS A 32 0.75 -25.74 5.96
C HIS A 32 -0.18 -24.77 6.70
N SER A 33 -1.22 -24.30 6.01
CA SER A 33 -2.23 -23.41 6.58
C SER A 33 -3.64 -23.81 6.13
N GLY A 34 -4.61 -23.66 7.03
CA GLY A 34 -6.04 -23.79 6.73
C GLY A 34 -6.61 -22.61 5.93
N ARG A 35 -5.85 -21.52 5.84
CA ARG A 35 -6.25 -20.25 5.21
C ARG A 35 -5.14 -19.66 4.36
N TYR A 36 -5.50 -19.00 3.27
CA TYR A 36 -4.58 -18.28 2.40
C TYR A 36 -5.18 -16.94 1.98
N LEU A 37 -4.37 -15.88 2.04
CA LEU A 37 -4.76 -14.54 1.63
C LEU A 37 -4.19 -14.21 0.24
N GLU A 38 -5.03 -14.29 -0.78
CA GLU A 38 -4.71 -13.82 -2.12
C GLU A 38 -4.92 -12.31 -2.23
N LYS A 39 -3.96 -11.57 -1.67
CA LYS A 39 -4.02 -10.11 -1.50
C LYS A 39 -4.30 -9.33 -2.79
N PHE A 40 -3.99 -9.85 -3.98
CA PHE A 40 -4.29 -9.13 -5.22
C PHE A 40 -5.80 -9.05 -5.50
N LEU A 41 -6.60 -9.99 -4.99
CA LEU A 41 -8.05 -9.97 -5.19
C LEU A 41 -8.74 -8.81 -4.47
N VAL A 42 -8.18 -8.29 -3.37
CA VAL A 42 -8.77 -7.08 -2.75
C VAL A 42 -8.43 -5.82 -3.54
N LEU A 43 -7.24 -5.77 -4.17
CA LEU A 43 -6.72 -4.58 -4.85
C LEU A 43 -7.52 -4.22 -6.10
N GLN A 44 -8.30 -5.16 -6.67
CA GLN A 44 -9.21 -4.89 -7.79
C GLN A 44 -10.49 -4.14 -7.37
N TYR A 45 -10.75 -3.99 -6.07
CA TYR A 45 -11.92 -3.29 -5.54
C TYR A 45 -11.47 -1.99 -4.83
N PRO A 46 -11.53 -0.83 -5.52
CA PRO A 46 -11.05 0.44 -4.97
C PRO A 46 -11.71 0.83 -3.65
N SER A 47 -13.01 0.57 -3.47
CA SER A 47 -13.73 0.86 -2.23
C SER A 47 -13.23 0.05 -1.04
N LEU A 48 -12.99 -1.25 -1.23
CA LEU A 48 -12.43 -2.13 -0.19
C LEU A 48 -10.98 -1.76 0.12
N THR A 49 -10.18 -1.51 -0.93
CA THR A 49 -8.78 -1.10 -0.78
C THR A 49 -8.67 0.23 -0.05
N SER A 50 -9.50 1.21 -0.42
CA SER A 50 -9.54 2.53 0.21
C SER A 50 -9.94 2.43 1.68
N GLU A 51 -10.92 1.59 2.02
CA GLU A 51 -11.33 1.38 3.41
C GLU A 51 -10.23 0.74 4.26
N ILE A 52 -9.54 -0.28 3.73
CA ILE A 52 -8.38 -0.89 4.41
C ILE A 52 -7.27 0.15 4.60
N CYS A 53 -6.94 0.91 3.55
CA CYS A 53 -5.90 1.92 3.61
C CYS A 53 -6.25 3.09 4.53
N ARG A 54 -7.53 3.48 4.64
CA ARG A 54 -8.01 4.48 5.59
C ARG A 54 -7.72 4.05 7.02
N ARG A 55 -7.97 2.78 7.36
CA ARG A 55 -7.65 2.22 8.68
C ARG A 55 -6.15 2.16 8.92
N MET A 56 -5.38 1.72 7.93
CA MET A 56 -3.92 1.75 8.01
C MET A 56 -3.39 3.17 8.22
N ALA A 57 -3.91 4.17 7.50
CA ALA A 57 -3.51 5.56 7.65
C ALA A 57 -3.87 6.12 9.04
N ALA A 58 -5.02 5.76 9.60
CA ALA A 58 -5.39 6.15 10.96
C ALA A 58 -4.39 5.62 12.00
N GLU A 59 -4.02 4.34 11.90
CA GLU A 59 -3.01 3.72 12.78
C GLU A 59 -1.60 4.31 12.59
N LEU A 60 -1.26 4.71 11.36
CA LEU A 60 0.05 5.26 11.02
C LEU A 60 0.14 6.78 11.28
N SER A 61 -0.99 7.48 11.38
CA SER A 61 -1.05 8.93 11.53
C SER A 61 -0.22 9.47 12.71
N PRO A 62 -0.24 8.84 13.91
CA PRO A 62 0.54 9.32 15.06
C PRO A 62 2.06 9.32 14.85
N TYR A 63 2.58 8.53 13.91
CA TYR A 63 4.01 8.49 13.59
C TYR A 63 4.47 9.66 12.71
N GLY A 64 3.55 10.52 12.28
CA GLY A 64 3.86 11.69 11.47
C GLY A 64 4.60 11.43 10.14
N PRO A 65 4.31 10.35 9.38
CA PRO A 65 4.99 10.08 8.13
C PRO A 65 4.95 11.27 7.15
N THR A 66 6.03 11.47 6.41
CA THR A 66 6.13 12.43 5.30
C THR A 66 6.21 11.73 3.94
N LEU A 67 6.56 10.44 3.95
CA LEU A 67 6.76 9.59 2.78
C LEU A 67 6.30 8.16 3.09
N VAL A 68 5.57 7.55 2.16
CA VAL A 68 5.18 6.13 2.19
C VAL A 68 5.83 5.42 1.01
N VAL A 69 6.52 4.32 1.26
CA VAL A 69 7.22 3.55 0.22
C VAL A 69 6.57 2.18 0.05
N GLY A 70 6.08 1.88 -1.16
CA GLY A 70 5.47 0.59 -1.50
C GLY A 70 6.30 -0.21 -2.50
N PRO A 71 6.58 -1.50 -2.30
CA PRO A 71 7.21 -2.31 -3.36
C PRO A 71 6.22 -2.60 -4.49
N THR A 72 6.65 -2.51 -5.74
CA THR A 72 5.85 -2.99 -6.89
C THR A 72 5.59 -4.51 -6.81
N THR A 73 4.44 -5.01 -7.28
CA THR A 73 3.35 -4.25 -7.92
C THR A 73 2.31 -3.77 -6.90
N GLY A 74 1.73 -4.68 -6.11
CA GLY A 74 0.60 -4.34 -5.24
C GLY A 74 0.90 -3.34 -4.12
N GLY A 75 2.15 -3.32 -3.62
CA GLY A 75 2.54 -2.38 -2.57
C GLY A 75 2.52 -0.92 -3.04
N MET A 76 2.72 -0.65 -4.33
CA MET A 76 2.63 0.72 -4.88
C MET A 76 1.22 1.29 -4.72
N LEU A 77 0.18 0.49 -5.01
CA LEU A 77 -1.22 0.91 -4.86
C LEU A 77 -1.56 1.23 -3.41
N LEU A 78 -1.12 0.37 -2.48
CA LEU A 78 -1.30 0.58 -1.05
C LEU A 78 -0.55 1.82 -0.57
N SER A 79 0.71 2.02 -0.99
CA SER A 79 1.47 3.20 -0.59
C SER A 79 0.83 4.50 -1.07
N PHE A 80 0.31 4.52 -2.31
CA PHE A 80 -0.38 5.67 -2.87
C PHE A 80 -1.63 6.01 -2.08
N GLU A 81 -2.50 5.04 -1.86
CA GLU A 81 -3.77 5.29 -1.16
C GLU A 81 -3.56 5.63 0.32
N VAL A 82 -2.62 4.97 1.01
CA VAL A 82 -2.27 5.29 2.40
C VAL A 82 -1.71 6.72 2.51
N ALA A 83 -0.79 7.11 1.62
CA ALA A 83 -0.26 8.47 1.61
C ALA A 83 -1.36 9.51 1.37
N ARG A 84 -2.28 9.26 0.43
CA ARG A 84 -3.44 10.13 0.17
C ARG A 84 -4.32 10.33 1.41
N GLN A 85 -4.60 9.25 2.14
CA GLN A 85 -5.40 9.29 3.37
C GLN A 85 -4.67 10.04 4.50
N LEU A 86 -3.36 9.79 4.65
CA LEU A 86 -2.51 10.53 5.59
C LEU A 86 -2.45 12.02 5.27
N SER A 87 -2.39 12.40 3.98
CA SER A 87 -2.43 13.81 3.57
C SER A 87 -3.69 14.51 4.09
N GLY A 88 -4.84 13.84 3.99
CA GLY A 88 -6.11 14.34 4.55
C GLY A 88 -6.10 14.45 6.07
N LEU A 89 -5.55 13.45 6.77
CA LEU A 89 -5.48 13.44 8.24
C LEU A 89 -4.51 14.48 8.80
N HIS A 90 -3.41 14.76 8.10
CA HIS A 90 -2.38 15.70 8.55
C HIS A 90 -2.59 17.13 8.06
N GLY A 91 -3.48 17.35 7.08
CA GLY A 91 -3.67 18.66 6.46
C GLY A 91 -2.45 19.15 5.67
N ARG A 92 -1.52 18.25 5.31
CA ARG A 92 -0.32 18.51 4.51
C ARG A 92 -0.06 17.34 3.58
N GLU A 93 0.63 17.56 2.48
CA GLU A 93 0.98 16.48 1.56
C GLU A 93 1.89 15.45 2.25
N VAL A 94 1.55 14.17 2.10
CA VAL A 94 2.37 13.01 2.39
C VAL A 94 2.61 12.30 1.07
N ARG A 95 3.88 12.15 0.69
CA ARG A 95 4.22 11.58 -0.62
C ARG A 95 4.15 10.05 -0.60
N ALA A 96 3.86 9.46 -1.76
CA ALA A 96 4.06 8.04 -2.00
C ALA A 96 5.12 7.83 -3.09
N ILE A 97 5.99 6.85 -2.88
CA ILE A 97 6.94 6.36 -3.88
C ILE A 97 6.98 4.84 -3.87
N PHE A 98 7.70 4.25 -4.82
CA PHE A 98 7.82 2.80 -4.92
C PHE A 98 9.22 2.29 -5.17
N ALA A 99 9.50 1.10 -4.63
CA ALA A 99 10.71 0.35 -4.88
C ALA A 99 10.46 -0.69 -5.97
N GLU A 100 11.40 -0.86 -6.89
CA GLU A 100 11.32 -1.77 -8.05
C GLU A 100 12.29 -2.95 -7.89
N PRO A 101 12.02 -4.12 -8.49
CA PRO A 101 12.95 -5.23 -8.47
C PRO A 101 14.29 -4.83 -9.13
N VAL A 102 15.38 -5.33 -8.55
CA VAL A 102 16.72 -5.23 -9.13
C VAL A 102 17.15 -6.63 -9.53
N THR A 103 17.81 -6.71 -10.67
CA THR A 103 18.44 -7.93 -11.17
C THR A 103 19.95 -7.73 -11.15
N ALA A 104 20.69 -8.73 -10.67
CA ALA A 104 22.15 -8.74 -10.72
C ALA A 104 22.65 -8.89 -12.16
N GLY A 105 23.95 -8.69 -12.38
CA GLY A 105 24.57 -8.80 -13.69
C GLY A 105 24.45 -10.19 -14.34
N ASP A 106 24.21 -11.23 -13.53
CA ASP A 106 23.98 -12.62 -13.95
C ASP A 106 22.50 -12.96 -14.21
N GLY A 107 21.58 -11.99 -14.09
CA GLY A 107 20.15 -12.22 -14.27
C GLY A 107 19.42 -12.70 -13.00
N SER A 108 20.10 -12.92 -11.88
CA SER A 108 19.48 -13.35 -10.64
C SER A 108 18.78 -12.19 -9.90
N PRO A 109 17.73 -12.43 -9.10
CA PRO A 109 17.10 -11.40 -8.28
C PRO A 109 18.07 -10.81 -7.24
N ALA A 110 18.25 -9.49 -7.26
CA ALA A 110 19.17 -8.75 -6.38
C ALA A 110 18.45 -7.82 -5.39
N GLY A 111 17.18 -8.12 -5.07
CA GLY A 111 16.37 -7.34 -4.14
C GLY A 111 15.58 -6.22 -4.83
N ARG A 112 15.48 -5.06 -4.17
CA ARG A 112 14.67 -3.92 -4.64
C ARG A 112 15.37 -2.59 -4.43
N ALA A 113 15.16 -1.62 -5.32
CA ALA A 113 15.73 -0.28 -5.23
C ALA A 113 14.75 0.82 -5.62
N LEU A 114 14.98 2.04 -5.12
CA LEU A 114 14.32 3.26 -5.57
C LEU A 114 15.08 3.77 -6.81
N ARG A 115 14.49 3.67 -8.00
CA ARG A 115 15.20 3.91 -9.27
C ARG A 115 14.79 5.20 -9.99
N ARG A 116 13.86 5.97 -9.42
CA ARG A 116 13.24 7.13 -10.06
C ARG A 116 13.82 8.48 -9.61
N GLY A 117 14.90 8.46 -8.83
CA GLY A 117 15.63 9.67 -8.42
C GLY A 117 14.86 10.58 -7.46
N TRP A 118 13.83 10.07 -6.78
CA TRP A 118 13.03 10.87 -5.87
C TRP A 118 13.80 11.21 -4.59
N PRO A 119 13.76 12.48 -4.13
CA PRO A 119 14.29 12.84 -2.83
C PRO A 119 13.45 12.19 -1.72
N LEU A 120 14.12 11.73 -0.65
CA LEU A 120 13.51 10.93 0.43
C LEU A 120 13.17 11.76 1.69
N ALA A 121 13.97 12.77 2.02
CA ALA A 121 13.70 13.85 2.97
C ALA A 121 14.93 14.78 3.00
N GLY A 122 14.73 16.10 3.18
CA GLY A 122 15.82 17.09 3.40
C GLY A 122 16.22 17.92 2.19
N ASP A 123 16.11 17.39 0.96
CA ASP A 123 16.59 18.05 -0.27
C ASP A 123 15.46 18.46 -1.23
N GLU A 124 14.23 18.58 -0.74
CA GLU A 124 13.08 18.84 -1.59
C GLU A 124 12.89 20.35 -1.83
N PRO A 125 12.89 20.83 -3.09
CA PRO A 125 12.48 22.20 -3.38
C PRO A 125 10.99 22.36 -3.02
N PRO A 126 10.56 23.53 -2.51
CA PRO A 126 9.18 23.76 -2.14
C PRO A 126 8.25 23.44 -3.31
N ALA A 127 7.07 22.89 -3.01
CA ALA A 127 6.06 22.61 -4.02
C ALA A 127 5.85 23.87 -4.89
N PRO A 128 5.80 23.73 -6.24
CA PRO A 128 5.62 24.88 -7.11
C PRO A 128 4.35 25.62 -6.71
N SER A 129 4.46 26.92 -6.53
CA SER A 129 3.30 27.74 -6.16
C SER A 129 2.23 27.61 -7.25
N ARG A 130 0.95 27.64 -6.87
CA ARG A 130 -0.19 27.48 -7.80
C ARG A 130 -0.18 28.43 -9.01
N SER A 131 0.60 29.53 -8.96
CA SER A 131 0.79 30.46 -10.07
C SER A 131 1.75 29.96 -11.17
N GLN A 132 2.44 28.84 -10.97
CA GLN A 132 3.36 28.24 -11.94
C GLN A 132 2.73 27.09 -12.75
N LEU A 133 1.44 26.82 -12.52
CA LEU A 133 0.63 25.88 -13.29
C LEU A 133 -0.39 26.67 -14.11
N VAL A 134 0.10 27.39 -15.11
CA VAL A 134 -0.70 27.98 -16.21
C VAL A 134 0.01 27.67 -17.51
#